data_AF-A0A350QWH1-F1
#
_entry.id   AF-A0A350QWH1-F1
#
_cell.length_a   1.000
_cell.length_b   1.000
_cell.length_c   1.000
_cell.angle_alpha   90.00
_cell.angle_beta   90.00
_cell.angle_gamma   90.00
#
_symmetry.space_group_name_H-M   'P 1'
#
loop_
_entity.id
_entity.type
_entity.pdbx_description
1 polymer ?
#
loop_
_entity_poly.entity_id
_entity_poly.type
_entity_poly.pdbx_seq_one_letter_code
_entity_poly.pdbx_strand_id
1 'polypeptide(L)'
;DANASTTTLTVSQDLNLTANFQGVSHLLTVSAGAGGSATGSGSFAYGATAQISASPASGYSFVKWDGNLTFANPFAATTSVTVTQDANLTATFAVSSYVVTTNVSGQGFASGAGTYQHGSQVTLSASALTGNAFSGWSGSGISESNASSITLTLTQDLNVTATFVQLPNKLNDSISATEAIASWYVSNWLGYFYQADNGWCYHFNLGWIYPQPQSDGSLWIWSPQLEWIWLGQGTFSNSFIWSGDDNNWLYFDFSSALGPRVYKYLTGAWSAFDRDKAIDPLDSVF
;
A
#
# COMPACT_ATOMS: atom_id res chain seq x y z
N ASP A 1 48.44 22.29 -61.55
CA ASP A 1 48.26 22.11 -60.10
C ASP A 1 48.27 20.61 -59.83
N ALA A 2 49.05 20.15 -58.85
CA ALA A 2 49.18 18.73 -58.51
C ALA A 2 47.88 18.12 -57.97
N ASN A 3 46.90 18.95 -57.59
CA ASN A 3 45.60 18.53 -57.04
C ASN A 3 44.41 18.82 -57.97
N ALA A 4 44.64 19.29 -59.20
CA ALA A 4 43.56 19.52 -60.15
C ALA A 4 43.03 18.20 -60.73
N SER A 5 41.72 18.07 -60.86
CA SER A 5 41.05 16.90 -61.47
C SER A 5 41.37 16.71 -62.96
N THR A 6 42.02 17.71 -63.57
CA THR A 6 42.55 17.65 -64.93
C THR A 6 43.93 18.31 -64.97
N THR A 7 44.82 17.76 -65.79
CA THR A 7 46.14 18.35 -66.05
C THR A 7 46.42 18.34 -67.55
N THR A 8 47.10 19.37 -68.05
CA THR A 8 47.56 19.46 -69.43
C THR A 8 49.09 19.46 -69.42
N LEU A 9 49.69 18.67 -70.31
CA LEU A 9 51.13 18.47 -70.36
C LEU A 9 51.58 18.35 -71.82
N THR A 10 52.70 18.99 -72.12
CA THR A 10 53.32 18.96 -73.45
C THR A 10 54.23 17.74 -73.53
N VAL A 11 53.94 16.82 -74.46
CA VAL A 11 54.68 15.56 -74.59
C VAL A 11 55.84 15.76 -75.57
N SER A 12 57.07 15.74 -75.08
CA SER A 12 58.31 15.85 -75.90
C SER A 12 59.20 14.60 -75.85
N GLN A 13 58.82 13.61 -75.06
CA GLN A 13 59.48 12.30 -74.88
C GLN A 13 58.49 11.32 -74.23
N ASP A 14 58.88 10.05 -74.08
CA ASP A 14 58.10 9.06 -73.36
C ASP A 14 57.92 9.45 -71.88
N LEU A 15 56.68 9.36 -71.38
CA LEU A 15 56.27 9.73 -70.03
C LEU A 15 55.49 8.57 -69.38
N ASN A 16 55.75 8.34 -68.08
CA ASN A 16 54.93 7.47 -67.24
C ASN A 16 54.20 8.33 -66.21
N LEU A 17 52.87 8.32 -66.23
CA LEU A 17 52.03 9.08 -65.31
C LEU A 17 51.29 8.12 -64.38
N THR A 18 51.18 8.50 -63.11
CA THR A 18 50.42 7.76 -62.09
C THR A 18 49.49 8.73 -61.39
N ALA A 19 48.19 8.42 -61.41
CA ALA A 19 47.22 9.13 -60.59
C ALA A 19 47.24 8.55 -59.16
N ASN A 20 47.36 9.41 -58.16
CA ASN A 20 47.30 9.03 -56.76
C ASN A 20 45.92 9.37 -56.19
N PHE A 21 45.23 8.39 -55.62
CA PHE A 21 43.94 8.59 -54.96
C PHE A 21 44.10 8.38 -53.45
N GLN A 22 43.52 9.27 -52.65
CA GLN A 22 43.36 9.07 -51.21
C GLN A 22 41.89 8.78 -50.89
N GLY A 23 41.67 7.89 -49.92
CA GLY A 23 40.33 7.61 -49.41
C GLY A 23 39.75 8.82 -48.69
N VAL A 24 38.48 9.12 -48.96
CA VAL A 24 37.73 10.14 -48.23
C VAL A 24 37.26 9.57 -46.90
N SER A 25 37.41 10.34 -45.83
CA SER A 25 36.87 10.02 -44.51
C SER A 25 35.80 11.03 -44.13
N HIS A 26 34.85 10.58 -43.30
CA HIS A 26 33.72 11.36 -42.81
C HIS A 26 33.67 11.31 -41.29
N LEU A 27 33.29 12.44 -40.68
CA LEU A 27 33.13 12.57 -39.24
C LEU A 27 31.72 12.17 -38.82
N LEU A 28 31.64 11.20 -37.91
CA LEU A 28 30.42 10.81 -37.24
C LEU A 28 30.43 11.35 -35.80
N THR A 29 29.44 12.17 -35.47
CA THR A 29 29.21 12.64 -34.10
C THR A 29 27.96 11.97 -33.56
N VAL A 30 28.10 11.24 -32.45
CA VAL A 30 26.99 10.58 -31.76
C VAL A 30 26.75 11.28 -30.43
N SER A 31 25.53 11.73 -30.21
CA SER A 31 25.07 12.38 -28.99
C SER A 31 23.86 11.67 -28.39
N ALA A 32 23.56 11.99 -27.13
CA ALA A 32 22.42 11.46 -26.39
C ALA A 32 21.49 12.61 -25.99
N GLY A 33 20.18 12.40 -26.11
CA GLY A 33 19.19 13.24 -25.45
C GLY A 33 19.20 13.05 -23.94
N ALA A 34 18.30 13.76 -23.24
CA ALA A 34 18.13 13.58 -21.80
C ALA A 34 17.72 12.13 -21.47
N GLY A 35 18.23 11.60 -20.35
CA GLY A 35 17.86 10.26 -19.88
C GLY A 35 18.76 9.11 -20.33
N GLY A 36 19.95 9.39 -20.85
CA GLY A 36 20.92 8.35 -21.18
C GLY A 36 22.25 8.88 -21.69
N SER A 37 23.05 7.97 -22.23
CA SER A 37 24.33 8.25 -22.88
C SER A 37 24.41 7.52 -24.21
N ALA A 38 25.30 7.96 -25.10
CA ALA A 38 25.48 7.40 -26.43
C ALA A 38 26.96 7.39 -26.82
N THR A 39 27.37 6.38 -27.58
CA THR A 39 28.75 6.14 -28.02
C THR A 39 28.79 5.70 -29.48
N GLY A 40 29.95 5.84 -30.12
CA GLY A 40 30.16 5.48 -31.53
C GLY A 40 30.65 6.62 -32.43
N SER A 41 30.95 7.78 -31.86
CA SER A 41 31.59 8.89 -32.60
C SER A 41 32.97 8.50 -33.12
N GLY A 42 33.38 9.04 -34.27
CA GLY A 42 34.69 8.78 -34.86
C GLY A 42 34.82 9.27 -36.29
N SER A 43 36.00 9.10 -36.87
CA SER A 43 36.23 9.31 -38.31
C SER A 43 36.23 7.96 -39.02
N PHE A 44 35.45 7.84 -40.09
CA PHE A 44 35.24 6.60 -40.81
C PHE A 44 35.47 6.80 -42.30
N ALA A 45 36.07 5.82 -42.98
CA ALA A 45 36.17 5.85 -44.43
C ALA A 45 34.78 5.84 -45.08
N TYR A 46 34.64 6.46 -46.25
CA TYR A 46 33.39 6.43 -47.01
C TYR A 46 32.90 4.98 -47.21
N GLY A 47 31.64 4.73 -46.86
CA GLY A 47 30.98 3.43 -46.95
C GLY A 47 31.29 2.46 -45.80
N ALA A 48 32.12 2.84 -44.83
CA ALA A 48 32.39 2.01 -43.66
C ALA A 48 31.16 1.88 -42.73
N THR A 49 31.07 0.75 -42.04
CA THR A 49 30.03 0.49 -41.04
C THR A 49 30.53 0.88 -39.65
N ALA A 50 29.88 1.84 -39.01
CA ALA A 50 30.14 2.24 -37.62
C ALA A 50 29.14 1.57 -36.67
N GLN A 51 29.63 1.08 -35.53
CA GLN A 51 28.79 0.58 -34.43
C GLN A 51 28.48 1.72 -33.46
N ILE A 52 27.20 1.89 -33.13
CA ILE A 52 26.72 2.89 -32.19
C ILE A 52 25.93 2.22 -31.07
N SER A 53 26.02 2.76 -29.86
CA SER A 53 25.33 2.20 -28.69
C SER A 53 24.81 3.29 -27.78
N ALA A 54 23.57 3.13 -27.33
CA ALA A 54 22.87 3.98 -26.39
C ALA A 54 22.64 3.22 -25.08
N SER A 55 22.93 3.88 -23.96
CA SER A 55 22.72 3.34 -22.62
C SER A 55 21.74 4.25 -21.86
N PRO A 56 20.48 3.81 -21.64
CA PRO A 56 19.51 4.55 -20.84
C PRO A 56 19.98 4.70 -19.39
N ALA A 57 19.73 5.86 -18.80
CA ALA A 57 19.87 6.07 -17.37
C ALA A 57 18.76 5.34 -16.59
N SER A 58 18.94 5.19 -15.28
CA SER A 58 17.90 4.61 -14.41
C SER A 58 16.58 5.37 -14.57
N GLY A 59 15.50 4.63 -14.81
CA GLY A 59 14.16 5.18 -15.04
C GLY A 59 13.86 5.62 -16.46
N TYR A 60 14.78 5.41 -17.42
CA TYR A 60 14.57 5.72 -18.83
C TYR A 60 14.67 4.47 -19.69
N SER A 61 14.02 4.51 -20.86
CA SER A 61 14.11 3.51 -21.91
C SER A 61 14.58 4.15 -23.21
N PHE A 62 15.35 3.40 -24.00
CA PHE A 62 15.76 3.81 -25.33
C PHE A 62 14.54 3.80 -26.27
N VAL A 63 14.34 4.87 -27.02
CA VAL A 63 13.22 5.01 -27.97
C VAL A 63 13.70 4.75 -29.39
N LYS A 64 14.69 5.53 -29.85
CA LYS A 64 15.22 5.43 -31.21
C LYS A 64 16.50 6.24 -31.39
N TRP A 65 17.19 5.94 -32.49
CA TRP A 65 18.20 6.79 -33.10
C TRP A 65 17.58 7.71 -34.16
N ASP A 66 18.04 8.95 -34.20
CA ASP A 66 17.70 9.94 -35.22
C ASP A 66 18.98 10.46 -35.90
N GLY A 67 18.92 10.71 -37.21
CA GLY A 67 20.05 11.22 -38.00
C GLY A 67 19.88 10.99 -39.49
N ASN A 68 20.81 11.53 -40.28
CA ASN A 68 20.81 11.53 -41.75
C ASN A 68 21.64 10.40 -42.37
N LEU A 69 21.80 9.28 -41.67
CA LEU A 69 22.44 8.06 -42.19
C LEU A 69 21.46 6.88 -42.20
N THR A 70 21.83 5.83 -42.93
CA THR A 70 21.06 4.59 -42.95
C THR A 70 21.42 3.72 -41.75
N PHE A 71 20.44 3.43 -40.91
CA PHE A 71 20.56 2.53 -39.76
C PHE A 71 20.21 1.10 -40.14
N ALA A 72 20.94 0.12 -39.60
CA ALA A 72 20.53 -1.29 -39.66
C ALA A 72 19.19 -1.50 -38.92
N ASN A 73 19.05 -0.89 -37.75
CA ASN A 73 17.78 -0.75 -37.03
C ASN A 73 17.83 0.48 -36.12
N PRO A 74 17.04 1.54 -36.39
CA PRO A 74 17.03 2.73 -35.55
C PRO A 74 16.36 2.53 -34.18
N PHE A 75 15.60 1.44 -33.98
CA PHE A 75 14.91 1.13 -32.72
C PHE A 75 15.68 0.15 -31.81
N ALA A 76 16.89 -0.26 -32.20
CA ALA A 76 17.78 -1.04 -31.36
C ALA A 76 18.81 -0.14 -30.65
N ALA A 77 18.92 -0.26 -29.32
CA ALA A 77 19.84 0.55 -28.52
C ALA A 77 21.30 0.40 -28.95
N THR A 78 21.69 -0.79 -29.41
CA THR A 78 22.95 -1.05 -30.08
C THR A 78 22.67 -1.43 -31.53
N THR A 79 23.22 -0.68 -32.47
CA THR A 79 22.97 -0.83 -33.91
C THR A 79 24.17 -0.35 -34.72
N SER A 80 24.09 -0.47 -36.04
CA SER A 80 25.13 0.00 -36.94
C SER A 80 24.60 0.96 -37.99
N VAL A 81 25.46 1.86 -38.46
CA VAL A 81 25.18 2.82 -39.54
C VAL A 81 26.25 2.74 -40.63
N THR A 82 25.86 2.96 -41.88
CA THR A 82 26.81 3.13 -42.99
C THR A 82 27.17 4.60 -43.12
N VAL A 83 28.45 4.94 -43.03
CA VAL A 83 28.93 6.33 -43.05
C VAL A 83 29.26 6.74 -44.49
N THR A 84 28.35 7.49 -45.12
CA THR A 84 28.51 8.00 -46.50
C THR A 84 28.77 9.51 -46.57
N GLN A 85 28.64 10.20 -45.43
CA GLN A 85 28.83 11.63 -45.28
C GLN A 85 29.05 11.97 -43.80
N ASP A 86 29.47 13.21 -43.52
CA ASP A 86 29.48 13.73 -42.16
C ASP A 86 28.05 13.77 -41.61
N ALA A 87 27.89 13.31 -40.37
CA ALA A 87 26.58 13.11 -39.77
C ALA A 87 26.59 13.32 -38.26
N ASN A 88 25.45 13.80 -37.76
CA ASN A 88 25.17 13.91 -36.33
C ASN A 88 24.01 12.97 -36.01
N LEU A 89 24.25 12.00 -35.13
CA LEU A 89 23.24 11.03 -34.69
C LEU A 89 22.87 11.31 -33.24
N THR A 90 21.59 11.21 -32.92
CA THR A 90 21.09 11.41 -31.55
C THR A 90 20.33 10.18 -31.07
N ALA A 91 20.67 9.67 -29.89
CA ALA A 91 19.85 8.70 -29.16
C ALA A 91 18.74 9.43 -28.40
N THR A 92 17.49 9.01 -28.60
CA THR A 92 16.32 9.53 -27.88
C THR A 92 15.88 8.54 -26.81
N PHE A 93 15.59 9.05 -25.61
CA PHE A 93 15.10 8.26 -24.48
C PHE A 93 13.75 8.79 -23.99
N ALA A 94 12.95 7.92 -23.37
CA ALA A 94 11.71 8.27 -22.70
C ALA A 94 11.75 7.82 -21.23
N VAL A 95 11.07 8.55 -20.35
CA VAL A 95 10.89 8.10 -18.97
C VAL A 95 10.04 6.84 -18.98
N SER A 96 10.46 5.83 -18.21
CA SER A 96 9.72 4.57 -18.07
C SER A 96 8.48 4.80 -17.21
N SER A 97 7.41 4.06 -17.50
CA SER A 97 6.18 4.08 -16.70
C SER A 97 5.98 2.74 -16.00
N TYR A 98 5.42 2.77 -14.79
CA TYR A 98 5.04 1.59 -14.03
C TYR A 98 3.56 1.62 -13.66
N VAL A 99 2.99 0.44 -13.50
CA VAL A 99 1.59 0.23 -13.14
C VAL A 99 1.48 -0.08 -11.64
N VAL A 100 0.56 0.61 -10.99
CA VAL A 100 0.14 0.36 -9.60
C VAL A 100 -1.24 -0.26 -9.64
N THR A 101 -1.36 -1.48 -9.10
CA THR A 101 -2.62 -2.19 -8.93
C THR A 101 -2.96 -2.27 -7.45
N THR A 102 -4.20 -1.90 -7.10
CA THR A 102 -4.72 -2.02 -5.73
C THR A 102 -5.87 -3.02 -5.70
N ASN A 103 -5.77 -4.02 -4.83
CA ASN A 103 -6.81 -5.01 -4.54
C ASN A 103 -7.37 -4.79 -3.13
N VAL A 104 -8.55 -5.34 -2.87
CA VAL A 104 -9.19 -5.30 -1.55
C VAL A 104 -9.52 -6.73 -1.13
N SER A 105 -9.18 -7.07 0.11
CA SER A 105 -9.61 -8.28 0.81
C SER A 105 -10.44 -7.88 2.02
N GLY A 106 -11.67 -8.37 2.14
CA GLY A 106 -12.64 -7.90 3.13
C GLY A 106 -13.46 -6.68 2.66
N GLN A 107 -14.10 -5.97 3.59
CA GLN A 107 -15.07 -4.92 3.28
C GLN A 107 -14.47 -3.52 3.49
N GLY A 108 -14.08 -2.88 2.38
CA GLY A 108 -13.51 -1.54 2.36
C GLY A 108 -13.21 -1.05 0.96
N PHE A 109 -12.48 0.06 0.86
CA PHE A 109 -12.03 0.65 -0.39
C PHE A 109 -10.52 0.89 -0.35
N ALA A 110 -9.87 0.75 -1.50
CA ALA A 110 -8.48 1.12 -1.72
C ALA A 110 -8.39 2.08 -2.93
N SER A 111 -7.48 3.04 -2.88
CA SER A 111 -7.21 3.98 -3.96
C SER A 111 -5.71 4.21 -4.16
N GLY A 112 -5.36 4.78 -5.32
CA GLY A 112 -3.97 5.02 -5.74
C GLY A 112 -3.47 4.09 -6.85
N ALA A 113 -4.35 3.26 -7.41
CA ALA A 113 -4.05 2.54 -8.65
C ALA A 113 -3.94 3.49 -9.85
N GLY A 114 -3.08 3.13 -10.80
CA GLY A 114 -2.83 3.92 -12.00
C GLY A 114 -1.49 3.62 -12.65
N THR A 115 -1.17 4.36 -13.71
CA THR A 115 0.13 4.31 -14.38
C THR A 115 0.88 5.60 -14.10
N TYR A 116 2.12 5.50 -13.61
CA TYR A 116 2.93 6.65 -13.24
C TYR A 116 4.33 6.55 -13.83
N GLN A 117 4.98 7.69 -14.00
CA GLN A 117 6.37 7.76 -14.46
C GLN A 117 7.34 7.30 -13.37
N HIS A 118 8.48 6.73 -13.76
CA HIS A 118 9.54 6.34 -12.84
C HIS A 118 9.93 7.50 -11.92
N GLY A 119 10.07 7.21 -10.63
CA GLY A 119 10.43 8.19 -9.60
C GLY A 119 9.26 9.03 -9.07
N SER A 120 8.05 8.86 -9.62
CA SER A 120 6.85 9.52 -9.08
C SER A 120 6.57 9.06 -7.64
N GLN A 121 6.09 9.98 -6.80
CA GLN A 121 5.51 9.63 -5.51
C GLN A 121 4.03 9.31 -5.69
N VAL A 122 3.61 8.13 -5.23
CA VAL A 122 2.22 7.67 -5.26
C VAL A 122 1.75 7.42 -3.83
N THR A 123 0.60 7.97 -3.48
CA THR A 123 -0.05 7.73 -2.19
C THR A 123 -1.16 6.71 -2.37
N LEU A 124 -1.06 5.60 -1.64
CA LEU A 124 -2.13 4.62 -1.49
C LEU A 124 -2.94 4.96 -0.24
N SER A 125 -4.26 4.81 -0.31
CA SER A 125 -5.14 5.01 0.85
C SER A 125 -6.25 3.97 0.91
N ALA A 126 -6.59 3.56 2.13
CA ALA A 126 -7.59 2.56 2.44
C ALA A 126 -8.64 3.14 3.39
N SER A 127 -9.92 2.84 3.12
CA SER A 127 -11.05 3.23 3.98
C SER A 127 -11.92 2.02 4.25
N ALA A 128 -12.10 1.66 5.52
CA ALA A 128 -12.96 0.56 5.91
C ALA A 128 -14.44 0.95 5.76
N LEU A 129 -15.30 -0.02 5.42
CA LEU A 129 -16.75 0.12 5.55
C LEU A 129 -17.18 -0.06 7.01
N THR A 130 -18.37 0.45 7.37
CA THR A 130 -18.94 0.29 8.71
C THR A 130 -18.90 -1.18 9.17
N GLY A 131 -18.48 -1.39 10.43
CA GLY A 131 -18.34 -2.73 11.01
C GLY A 131 -17.06 -3.46 10.61
N ASN A 132 -16.10 -2.79 9.96
CA ASN A 132 -14.79 -3.35 9.60
C ASN A 132 -13.66 -2.41 10.02
N ALA A 133 -12.46 -2.95 10.17
CA ALA A 133 -11.23 -2.23 10.42
C ALA A 133 -10.19 -2.57 9.36
N PHE A 134 -9.37 -1.58 9.00
CA PHE A 134 -8.21 -1.80 8.16
C PHE A 134 -7.13 -2.55 8.94
N SER A 135 -6.68 -3.69 8.41
CA SER A 135 -5.66 -4.53 9.02
C SER A 135 -4.26 -4.24 8.48
N GLY A 136 -4.13 -3.86 7.21
CA GLY A 136 -2.83 -3.56 6.62
C GLY A 136 -2.76 -3.66 5.11
N TRP A 137 -1.67 -3.13 4.56
CA TRP A 137 -1.23 -3.26 3.18
C TRP A 137 -0.22 -4.40 3.06
N SER A 138 -0.37 -5.22 2.02
CA SER A 138 0.61 -6.24 1.65
C SER A 138 0.71 -6.36 0.13
N GLY A 139 1.73 -7.05 -0.40
CA GLY A 139 1.89 -7.27 -1.83
C GLY A 139 3.31 -7.07 -2.34
N SER A 140 3.47 -7.05 -3.67
CA SER A 140 4.77 -6.91 -4.30
C SER A 140 5.19 -5.44 -4.40
N GLY A 141 6.47 -5.18 -4.08
CA GLY A 141 7.08 -3.85 -4.19
C GLY A 141 6.80 -2.90 -3.02
N ILE A 142 6.21 -3.39 -1.94
CA ILE A 142 6.03 -2.65 -0.69
C ILE A 142 6.49 -3.47 0.52
N SER A 143 6.85 -2.79 1.60
CA SER A 143 6.89 -3.40 2.93
C SER A 143 5.48 -3.40 3.53
N GLU A 144 5.16 -4.44 4.30
CA GLU A 144 3.89 -4.49 5.01
C GLU A 144 3.73 -3.27 5.94
N SER A 145 2.51 -2.74 6.00
CA SER A 145 2.21 -1.54 6.78
C SER A 145 0.78 -1.57 7.29
N ASN A 146 0.58 -1.18 8.55
CA ASN A 146 -0.72 -0.99 9.17
C ASN A 146 -1.25 0.45 9.05
N ALA A 147 -0.48 1.37 8.45
CA ALA A 147 -0.94 2.72 8.19
C ALA A 147 -1.96 2.71 7.04
N SER A 148 -3.15 3.27 7.27
CA SER A 148 -4.22 3.34 6.26
C SER A 148 -3.85 4.20 5.04
N SER A 149 -2.80 5.02 5.15
CA SER A 149 -2.20 5.73 4.02
C SER A 149 -0.69 5.55 4.00
N ILE A 150 -0.15 5.21 2.84
CA ILE A 150 1.29 5.07 2.60
C ILE A 150 1.68 5.82 1.33
N THR A 151 2.88 6.41 1.32
CA THR A 151 3.44 7.08 0.13
C THR A 151 4.71 6.37 -0.31
N LEU A 152 4.82 6.07 -1.59
CA LEU A 152 5.87 5.25 -2.18
C LEU A 152 6.49 5.95 -3.39
N THR A 153 7.80 5.80 -3.56
CA THR A 153 8.48 6.22 -4.80
C THR A 153 8.50 5.06 -5.78
N LEU A 154 7.95 5.27 -6.98
CA LEU A 154 7.72 4.21 -7.94
C LEU A 154 8.96 3.91 -8.79
N THR A 155 9.59 2.76 -8.54
CA THR A 155 10.76 2.27 -9.30
C THR A 155 10.49 0.95 -10.03
N GLN A 156 9.29 0.38 -9.86
CA GLN A 156 8.83 -0.87 -10.44
C GLN A 156 7.30 -0.93 -10.40
N ASP A 157 6.72 -1.92 -11.08
CA ASP A 157 5.29 -2.21 -10.95
C ASP A 157 4.94 -2.66 -9.53
N LEU A 158 3.77 -2.26 -9.06
CA LEU A 158 3.23 -2.60 -7.73
C LEU A 158 1.92 -3.37 -7.86
N ASN A 159 1.79 -4.44 -7.08
CA ASN A 159 0.53 -5.17 -6.91
C ASN A 159 0.26 -5.29 -5.40
N VAL A 160 -0.65 -4.46 -4.91
CA VAL A 160 -0.85 -4.20 -3.48
C VAL A 160 -2.27 -4.58 -3.09
N THR A 161 -2.45 -5.16 -1.91
CA THR A 161 -3.76 -5.53 -1.34
C THR A 161 -3.98 -4.80 -0.03
N ALA A 162 -5.13 -4.12 0.10
CA ALA A 162 -5.66 -3.63 1.37
C ALA A 162 -6.50 -4.73 2.03
N THR A 163 -6.13 -5.13 3.24
CA THR A 163 -6.88 -6.13 4.01
C THR A 163 -7.73 -5.46 5.07
N PHE A 164 -8.99 -5.84 5.13
CA PHE A 164 -9.96 -5.40 6.13
C PHE A 164 -10.50 -6.60 6.89
N VAL A 165 -10.69 -6.42 8.20
CA VAL A 165 -11.24 -7.44 9.10
C VAL A 165 -12.55 -6.93 9.69
N GLN A 166 -13.54 -7.80 9.81
CA GLN A 166 -14.80 -7.45 10.46
C GLN A 166 -14.54 -7.18 11.94
N LEU A 167 -15.06 -6.07 12.45
CA LEU A 167 -15.08 -5.79 13.88
C LEU A 167 -16.07 -6.75 14.57
N PRO A 168 -15.87 -7.10 15.86
CA PRO A 168 -16.86 -7.84 16.62
C PRO A 168 -18.24 -7.18 16.50
N ASN A 169 -19.31 -7.99 16.42
CA ASN A 169 -20.67 -7.47 16.38
C ASN A 169 -20.89 -6.53 17.56
N LYS A 170 -21.47 -5.36 17.30
CA LYS A 170 -21.85 -4.45 18.38
C LYS A 170 -22.86 -5.16 19.29
N LEU A 171 -22.76 -4.92 20.60
CA LEU A 171 -23.60 -5.57 21.60
C LEU A 171 -25.09 -5.36 21.28
N ASN A 172 -25.48 -4.17 20.80
CA ASN A 172 -26.87 -3.87 20.45
C ASN A 172 -27.45 -4.83 19.41
N ASP A 173 -26.69 -5.22 18.40
CA ASP A 173 -27.15 -6.14 17.36
C ASP A 173 -27.32 -7.55 17.95
N SER A 174 -26.43 -7.92 18.86
CA SER A 174 -26.40 -9.25 19.47
C SER A 174 -27.51 -9.48 20.49
N ILE A 175 -28.01 -8.43 21.15
CA ILE A 175 -29.08 -8.53 22.16
C ILE A 175 -30.38 -7.83 21.75
N SER A 176 -30.50 -7.42 20.47
CA SER A 176 -31.64 -6.67 19.95
C SER A 176 -31.95 -5.40 20.76
N ALA A 177 -30.92 -4.66 21.16
CA ALA A 177 -31.08 -3.38 21.85
C ALA A 177 -31.44 -2.27 20.86
N THR A 178 -32.29 -1.35 21.30
CA THR A 178 -32.69 -0.18 20.51
C THR A 178 -31.82 1.02 20.87
N GLU A 179 -31.40 1.81 19.90
CA GLU A 179 -30.69 3.07 20.17
C GLU A 179 -31.67 4.07 20.82
N ALA A 180 -31.32 4.54 22.02
CA ALA A 180 -32.12 5.52 22.75
C ALA A 180 -31.67 6.96 22.40
N ILE A 181 -30.36 7.19 22.45
CA ILE A 181 -29.66 8.41 22.02
C ILE A 181 -28.29 8.01 21.47
N ALA A 182 -27.59 8.90 20.77
CA ALA A 182 -26.33 8.58 20.09
C ALA A 182 -25.37 7.72 20.94
N SER A 183 -25.05 6.52 20.44
CA SER A 183 -24.18 5.51 21.07
C SER A 183 -24.67 4.94 22.41
N TRP A 184 -25.86 5.33 22.87
CA TRP A 184 -26.54 4.75 24.04
C TRP A 184 -27.73 3.91 23.59
N TYR A 185 -27.77 2.68 24.09
CA TYR A 185 -28.74 1.67 23.71
C TYR A 185 -29.52 1.21 24.94
N VAL A 186 -30.73 0.72 24.70
CA VAL A 186 -31.58 0.12 25.71
C VAL A 186 -31.98 -1.28 25.26
N SER A 187 -31.74 -2.26 26.12
CA SER A 187 -32.25 -3.62 26.00
C SER A 187 -33.34 -3.86 27.05
N ASN A 188 -34.39 -4.58 26.67
CA ASN A 188 -35.51 -4.89 27.57
C ASN A 188 -35.10 -5.73 28.80
N TRP A 189 -33.94 -6.40 28.74
CA TRP A 189 -33.47 -7.26 29.83
C TRP A 189 -32.12 -6.82 30.38
N LEU A 190 -31.21 -6.32 29.54
CA LEU A 190 -29.90 -5.86 30.01
C LEU A 190 -30.01 -4.44 30.59
N GLY A 191 -30.87 -3.58 30.05
CA GLY A 191 -31.00 -2.18 30.47
C GLY A 191 -30.22 -1.22 29.57
N TYR A 192 -29.81 -0.08 30.12
CA TYR A 192 -29.14 1.00 29.39
C TYR A 192 -27.63 0.82 29.37
N PHE A 193 -27.03 1.00 28.20
CA PHE A 193 -25.57 0.97 28.04
C PHE A 193 -25.10 1.89 26.91
N TYR A 194 -23.94 2.50 27.11
CA TYR A 194 -23.17 3.15 26.06
C TYR A 194 -22.23 2.14 25.40
N GLN A 195 -22.05 2.21 24.08
CA GLN A 195 -21.05 1.43 23.36
C GLN A 195 -19.93 2.31 22.83
N ALA A 196 -18.70 2.03 23.26
CA ALA A 196 -17.50 2.64 22.71
C ALA A 196 -17.05 1.90 21.43
N ASP A 197 -16.28 2.58 20.59
CA ASP A 197 -15.78 2.02 19.33
C ASP A 197 -14.70 0.93 19.51
N ASN A 198 -14.18 0.76 20.73
CA ASN A 198 -13.14 -0.21 21.08
C ASN A 198 -13.70 -1.52 21.69
N GLY A 199 -15.02 -1.74 21.64
CA GLY A 199 -15.69 -2.94 22.15
C GLY A 199 -16.13 -2.86 23.62
N TRP A 200 -15.64 -1.90 24.39
CA TRP A 200 -16.12 -1.66 25.75
C TRP A 200 -17.51 -1.03 25.76
N CYS A 201 -18.32 -1.43 26.73
CA CYS A 201 -19.62 -0.83 26.98
C CYS A 201 -19.66 -0.24 28.38
N TYR A 202 -20.18 0.97 28.54
CA TYR A 202 -20.51 1.48 29.87
C TYR A 202 -21.97 1.14 30.18
N HIS A 203 -22.18 0.19 31.07
CA HIS A 203 -23.50 -0.27 31.50
C HIS A 203 -23.97 0.47 32.76
N PHE A 204 -25.21 0.97 32.75
CA PHE A 204 -25.71 1.88 33.78
C PHE A 204 -25.61 1.34 35.22
N ASN A 205 -25.77 0.03 35.39
CA ASN A 205 -25.69 -0.63 36.70
C ASN A 205 -24.35 -1.34 36.95
N LEU A 206 -23.56 -1.62 35.91
CA LEU A 206 -22.39 -2.51 36.02
C LEU A 206 -21.05 -1.78 35.77
N GLY A 207 -21.09 -0.48 35.44
CA GLY A 207 -19.90 0.28 35.06
C GLY A 207 -19.42 -0.13 33.68
N TRP A 208 -18.12 0.03 33.38
CA TRP A 208 -17.63 -0.53 32.12
C TRP A 208 -17.50 -2.04 32.19
N ILE A 209 -17.94 -2.65 31.10
CA ILE A 209 -17.93 -4.08 30.87
C ILE A 209 -17.39 -4.34 29.47
N TYR A 210 -16.73 -5.48 29.30
CA TYR A 210 -16.38 -5.99 27.98
C TYR A 210 -17.32 -7.17 27.67
N PRO A 211 -18.34 -6.98 26.82
CA PRO A 211 -19.30 -8.02 26.52
C PRO A 211 -18.81 -8.98 25.45
N GLN A 212 -19.09 -10.27 25.64
CA GLN A 212 -18.91 -11.35 24.70
C GLN A 212 -20.25 -12.08 24.50
N PRO A 213 -21.04 -11.65 23.49
CA PRO A 213 -22.31 -12.28 23.18
C PRO A 213 -22.17 -13.73 22.74
N GLN A 214 -23.12 -14.56 23.14
CA GLN A 214 -23.19 -15.99 22.81
C GLN A 214 -24.29 -16.25 21.79
N SER A 215 -24.18 -17.37 21.06
CA SER A 215 -25.16 -17.74 20.03
C SER A 215 -26.57 -18.05 20.57
N ASP A 216 -26.68 -18.33 21.87
CA ASP A 216 -27.96 -18.60 22.55
C ASP A 216 -28.63 -17.33 23.12
N GLY A 217 -28.06 -16.15 22.85
CA GLY A 217 -28.54 -14.86 23.33
C GLY A 217 -28.09 -14.49 24.76
N SER A 218 -27.31 -15.35 25.40
CA SER A 218 -26.64 -15.01 26.66
C SER A 218 -25.37 -14.18 26.43
N LEU A 219 -24.82 -13.62 27.51
CA LEU A 219 -23.59 -12.84 27.49
C LEU A 219 -22.62 -13.39 28.52
N TRP A 220 -21.37 -13.59 28.13
CA TRP A 220 -20.27 -13.42 29.08
C TRP A 220 -19.91 -11.94 29.08
N ILE A 221 -19.70 -11.34 30.25
CA ILE A 221 -19.18 -9.99 30.36
C ILE A 221 -18.01 -10.01 31.33
N TRP A 222 -16.93 -9.33 30.98
CA TRP A 222 -15.85 -9.06 31.91
C TRP A 222 -16.15 -7.76 32.66
N SER A 223 -15.98 -7.79 33.99
CA SER A 223 -16.08 -6.62 34.87
C SER A 223 -14.81 -6.52 35.74
N PRO A 224 -14.24 -5.32 35.96
CA PRO A 224 -13.04 -5.16 36.79
C PRO A 224 -13.19 -5.59 38.26
N GLN A 225 -14.42 -5.73 38.76
CA GLN A 225 -14.68 -6.12 40.16
C GLN A 225 -15.18 -7.56 40.31
N LEU A 226 -15.76 -8.12 39.25
CA LEU A 226 -16.42 -9.42 39.28
C LEU A 226 -15.81 -10.41 38.29
N GLU A 227 -14.80 -9.97 37.55
CA GLU A 227 -14.13 -10.74 36.50
C GLU A 227 -15.16 -11.24 35.48
N TRP A 228 -15.04 -12.47 34.98
CA TRP A 228 -15.96 -13.00 34.00
C TRP A 228 -17.27 -13.44 34.67
N ILE A 229 -18.37 -12.80 34.29
CA ILE A 229 -19.71 -13.16 34.74
C ILE A 229 -20.63 -13.45 33.54
N TRP A 230 -21.48 -14.46 33.68
CA TRP A 230 -22.46 -14.85 32.67
C TRP A 230 -23.84 -14.32 33.02
N LEU A 231 -24.51 -13.77 32.01
CA LEU A 231 -25.84 -13.18 32.07
C LEU A 231 -26.75 -13.84 31.03
N GLY A 232 -27.86 -14.39 31.48
CA GLY A 232 -28.97 -14.78 30.61
C GLY A 232 -30.16 -13.85 30.83
N GLN A 233 -30.97 -13.63 29.79
CA GLN A 233 -32.15 -12.77 29.87
C GLN A 233 -33.05 -13.11 31.08
N GLY A 234 -33.32 -14.39 31.32
CA GLY A 234 -34.16 -14.83 32.43
C GLY A 234 -33.49 -14.73 33.81
N THR A 235 -32.17 -14.92 33.90
CA THR A 235 -31.46 -14.87 35.19
C THR A 235 -31.17 -13.44 35.60
N PHE A 236 -30.66 -12.62 34.68
CA PHE A 236 -30.30 -11.24 34.96
C PHE A 236 -31.52 -10.36 35.28
N SER A 237 -32.66 -10.59 34.62
CA SER A 237 -33.92 -9.90 34.97
C SER A 237 -34.38 -10.20 36.41
N ASN A 238 -33.96 -11.34 36.97
CA ASN A 238 -34.20 -11.73 38.36
C ASN A 238 -33.00 -11.40 39.28
N SER A 239 -32.06 -10.58 38.80
CA SER A 239 -30.83 -10.17 39.48
C SER A 239 -29.83 -11.29 39.79
N PHE A 240 -29.92 -12.42 39.09
CA PHE A 240 -28.97 -13.53 39.18
C PHE A 240 -27.97 -13.50 38.03
N ILE A 241 -26.69 -13.65 38.37
CA ILE A 241 -25.57 -13.76 37.43
C ILE A 241 -24.66 -14.92 37.87
N TRP A 242 -23.98 -15.55 36.94
CA TRP A 242 -23.06 -16.64 37.25
C TRP A 242 -21.62 -16.12 37.21
N SER A 243 -20.82 -16.39 38.23
CA SER A 243 -19.39 -16.07 38.21
C SER A 243 -18.59 -17.24 37.67
N GLY A 244 -17.75 -16.97 36.68
CA GLY A 244 -16.81 -17.94 36.13
C GLY A 244 -15.79 -18.38 37.18
N ASP A 245 -15.21 -17.42 37.90
CA ASP A 245 -14.12 -17.69 38.86
C ASP A 245 -14.61 -18.36 40.14
N ASP A 246 -15.77 -17.93 40.68
CA ASP A 246 -16.38 -18.59 41.84
C ASP A 246 -17.09 -19.91 41.44
N ASN A 247 -17.27 -20.17 40.13
CA ASN A 247 -18.05 -21.28 39.56
C ASN A 247 -19.41 -21.46 40.29
N ASN A 248 -20.08 -20.34 40.56
CA ASN A 248 -21.28 -20.29 41.38
C ASN A 248 -22.12 -19.03 41.08
N TRP A 249 -23.37 -19.03 41.55
CA TRP A 249 -24.28 -17.91 41.39
C TRP A 249 -23.90 -16.73 42.29
N LEU A 250 -24.13 -15.54 41.76
CA LEU A 250 -24.10 -14.27 42.46
C LEU A 250 -25.48 -13.61 42.33
N TYR A 251 -25.89 -12.86 43.35
CA TYR A 251 -27.13 -12.09 43.35
C TYR A 251 -26.83 -10.60 43.51
N PHE A 252 -27.28 -9.79 42.56
CA PHE A 252 -27.14 -8.34 42.60
C PHE A 252 -28.28 -7.68 43.36
N ASP A 253 -27.94 -6.75 44.23
CA ASP A 253 -28.88 -5.81 44.83
C ASP A 253 -28.46 -4.40 44.45
N PHE A 254 -29.09 -3.87 43.41
CA PHE A 254 -28.88 -2.48 42.95
C PHE A 254 -29.67 -1.46 43.77
N SER A 255 -30.52 -1.91 44.70
CA SER A 255 -31.49 -1.09 45.43
C SER A 255 -31.11 -0.81 46.88
N SER A 256 -29.98 -1.33 47.34
CA SER A 256 -29.55 -1.20 48.73
C SER A 256 -29.29 0.26 49.12
N ALA A 257 -29.77 0.66 50.30
CA ALA A 257 -29.53 1.98 50.88
C ALA A 257 -28.04 2.28 51.15
N LEU A 258 -27.19 1.26 51.16
CA LEU A 258 -25.73 1.36 51.37
C LEU A 258 -24.93 1.42 50.05
N GLY A 259 -25.61 1.48 48.90
CA GLY A 259 -24.99 1.38 47.58
C GLY A 259 -25.06 -0.04 47.00
N PRO A 260 -24.81 -0.21 45.70
CA PRO A 260 -24.96 -1.50 45.04
C PRO A 260 -24.03 -2.55 45.67
N ARG A 261 -24.52 -3.79 45.76
CA ARG A 261 -23.81 -4.89 46.39
C ARG A 261 -24.12 -6.22 45.73
N VAL A 262 -23.25 -7.19 45.94
CA VAL A 262 -23.34 -8.53 45.37
C VAL A 262 -23.29 -9.56 46.48
N TYR A 263 -24.25 -10.48 46.51
CA TYR A 263 -24.22 -11.64 47.39
C TYR A 263 -23.52 -12.79 46.67
N LYS A 264 -22.49 -13.37 47.30
CA LYS A 264 -21.73 -14.50 46.79
C LYS A 264 -22.23 -15.80 47.42
N TYR A 265 -22.88 -16.67 46.65
CA TYR A 265 -23.40 -17.94 47.20
C TYR A 265 -22.29 -18.91 47.63
N LEU A 266 -21.10 -18.83 47.03
CA LEU A 266 -19.95 -19.65 47.42
C LEU A 266 -19.52 -19.39 48.88
N THR A 267 -19.52 -18.12 49.30
CA THR A 267 -19.06 -17.71 50.63
C THR A 267 -20.20 -17.41 51.61
N GLY A 268 -21.43 -17.26 51.11
CA GLY A 268 -22.59 -16.88 51.91
C GLY A 268 -22.56 -15.44 52.41
N ALA A 269 -21.83 -14.56 51.71
CA ALA A 269 -21.56 -13.19 52.18
C ALA A 269 -21.86 -12.13 51.12
N TRP A 270 -22.16 -10.92 51.60
CA TRP A 270 -22.29 -9.73 50.77
C TRP A 270 -20.93 -9.07 50.55
N SER A 271 -20.70 -8.58 49.33
CA SER A 271 -19.57 -7.74 48.94
C SER A 271 -20.08 -6.41 48.38
N ALA A 272 -19.42 -5.31 48.72
CA ALA A 272 -19.72 -4.01 48.11
C ALA A 272 -19.39 -4.03 46.61
N PHE A 273 -20.13 -3.26 45.83
CA PHE A 273 -19.88 -3.09 44.39
C PHE A 273 -19.91 -1.60 44.05
N ASP A 274 -18.90 -1.14 43.32
CA ASP A 274 -18.79 0.26 42.92
C ASP A 274 -18.81 0.40 41.40
N ARG A 275 -19.97 0.69 40.81
CA ARG A 275 -20.09 0.81 39.34
C ARG A 275 -19.19 1.89 38.73
N ASP A 276 -18.76 2.88 39.53
CA ASP A 276 -17.98 4.04 39.07
C ASP A 276 -16.47 3.83 39.27
N LYS A 277 -16.05 2.61 39.69
CA LYS A 277 -14.64 2.25 39.86
C LYS A 277 -13.89 2.43 38.54
N ALA A 278 -12.82 3.22 38.58
CA ALA A 278 -11.93 3.44 37.44
C ALA A 278 -11.28 2.13 36.95
N ILE A 279 -11.04 2.04 35.65
CA ILE A 279 -10.56 0.83 34.97
C ILE A 279 -9.22 1.13 34.37
N ASP A 280 -8.23 0.28 34.65
CA ASP A 280 -7.01 0.22 33.86
C ASP A 280 -7.30 -0.62 32.60
N PRO A 281 -7.15 -0.08 31.37
CA PRO A 281 -7.30 -0.85 30.14
C PRO A 281 -6.35 -2.06 30.03
N LEU A 282 -5.35 -2.16 30.91
CA LEU A 282 -4.39 -3.27 31.02
C LEU A 282 -4.76 -4.31 32.08
N ASP A 283 -5.78 -4.07 32.92
CA ASP A 283 -6.29 -5.09 33.85
C ASP A 283 -6.96 -6.20 33.02
N SER A 284 -6.28 -7.35 33.00
CA SER A 284 -6.35 -8.46 32.04
C SER A 284 -7.70 -8.75 31.37
N VAL A 285 -7.75 -8.46 30.07
CA VAL A 285 -8.71 -8.98 29.07
C VAL A 285 -8.27 -10.36 28.53
N PHE A 286 -7.26 -10.98 29.15
CA PHE A 286 -6.62 -12.24 28.73
C PHE A 286 -6.61 -13.27 29.86
#